data_AF-A0A9K3EL56-F1
#
_entry.id   AF-A0A9K3EL56-F1
#
_cell.length_a   1.000
_cell.length_b   1.000
_cell.length_c   1.000
_cell.angle_alpha   90.00
_cell.angle_beta   90.00
_cell.angle_gamma   90.00
#
_symmetry.space_group_name_H-M   'P 1'
#
loop_
_entity.id
_entity.type
_entity.pdbx_description
1 polymer ?
#
loop_
_entity_poly.entity_id
_entity_poly.type
_entity_poly.pdbx_seq_one_letter_code
_entity_poly.pdbx_strand_id
1 'polypeptide(L)' 'MPVADLVTILVKLLKVKAKQRVMKLPRNGDVPFTHANISLVQREFGYKPMRNLQTGLKKFVRWYEKYYGSKKKSDH' A
#
# COMPACT_ATOMS: atom_id res chain seq x y z
N MET A 1 8.97 1.30 -6.73
CA MET A 1 7.75 0.81 -7.41
C MET A 1 6.90 2.00 -7.85
N PRO A 2 6.37 2.03 -9.07
CA PRO A 2 5.41 3.03 -9.53
C PRO A 2 4.10 3.06 -8.73
N VAL A 3 3.50 4.24 -8.59
CA VAL A 3 2.18 4.41 -7.93
C VAL A 3 1.07 3.67 -8.66
N ALA A 4 1.12 3.58 -9.99
CA ALA A 4 0.11 2.89 -10.79
C ALA A 4 0.02 1.38 -10.48
N ASP A 5 1.16 0.73 -10.22
CA ASP A 5 1.20 -0.68 -9.85
C ASP A 5 0.55 -0.92 -8.49
N LEU A 6 0.80 -0.02 -7.53
CA LEU A 6 0.17 -0.06 -6.22
C LEU A 6 -1.35 0.01 -6.32
N VAL A 7 -1.87 0.98 -7.08
CA VAL A 7 -3.31 1.16 -7.30
C VAL A 7 -3.91 -0.08 -7.98
N THR A 8 -3.20 -0.66 -8.96
CA THR A 8 -3.63 -1.89 -9.64
C THR A 8 -3.77 -3.06 -8.67
N ILE A 9 -2.80 -3.24 -7.76
CA ILE A 9 -2.87 -4.30 -6.74
C ILE A 9 -4.08 -4.07 -5.81
N LEU A 10 -4.30 -2.84 -5.36
CA LEU A 10 -5.43 -2.50 -4.49
C LEU A 10 -6.79 -2.75 -5.17
N VAL A 11 -6.95 -2.32 -6.41
CA VAL A 11 -8.15 -2.57 -7.23
C VAL A 11 -8.47 -4.07 -7.33
N LYS A 12 -7.45 -4.89 -7.60
CA LYS A 12 -7.59 -6.35 -7.65
C LYS A 12 -7.97 -6.95 -6.30
N LEU A 13 -7.35 -6.48 -5.20
CA LEU A 13 -7.62 -6.99 -3.86
C LEU A 13 -9.03 -6.62 -3.37
N LEU A 14 -9.47 -5.40 -3.64
CA LEU A 14 -10.79 -4.88 -3.24
C LEU A 14 -11.92 -5.32 -4.18
N LYS A 15 -11.60 -5.86 -5.37
CA LYS A 15 -12.56 -6.26 -6.41
C LYS A 15 -13.50 -5.12 -6.84
N VAL A 16 -13.01 -3.88 -6.84
CA VAL A 16 -13.77 -2.69 -7.25
C VAL A 16 -13.11 -2.02 -8.45
N LYS A 17 -13.89 -1.33 -9.28
CA LYS A 17 -13.33 -0.43 -10.31
C LYS A 17 -12.93 0.90 -9.67
N ALA A 18 -11.67 1.28 -9.79
CA ALA A 18 -11.21 2.59 -9.33
C ALA A 18 -11.43 3.66 -10.42
N LYS A 19 -12.05 4.78 -10.04
CA LYS A 19 -12.05 6.00 -10.86
C LYS A 19 -10.73 6.72 -10.66
N GLN A 20 -9.81 6.60 -11.61
CA GLN A 20 -8.47 7.18 -11.53
C GLN A 20 -8.42 8.50 -12.29
N ARG A 21 -7.83 9.54 -11.68
CA ARG A 21 -7.47 10.80 -12.35
C ARG A 21 -5.97 10.99 -12.24
N VAL A 22 -5.24 10.55 -13.27
CA VAL A 22 -3.78 10.71 -13.31
C VAL A 22 -3.45 12.17 -13.55
N MET A 23 -2.52 12.69 -12.76
CA MET A 23 -2.02 14.07 -12.87
C MET A 23 -0.50 14.03 -13.02
N LYS A 24 0.06 15.09 -13.60
CA LYS A 24 1.52 15.26 -13.63
C LYS A 24 2.04 15.44 -12.21
N LEU A 25 3.22 14.90 -11.92
CA LEU A 25 3.87 15.04 -10.62
C LEU A 25 4.05 16.55 -10.32
N PRO A 26 3.49 17.06 -9.21
CA PRO A 26 3.61 18.46 -8.85
C PRO A 26 5.05 18.81 -8.49
N ARG A 27 5.41 20.09 -8.62
CA ARG A 27 6.72 20.64 -8.21
C ARG A 27 6.77 21.01 -6.73
N ASN A 28 6.18 20.17 -5.88
CA ASN A 28 6.02 20.39 -4.43
C ASN A 28 7.05 19.64 -3.57
N GLY A 29 8.08 19.05 -4.19
CA GLY A 29 9.06 18.21 -3.51
C GLY A 29 8.80 16.71 -3.61
N ASP A 30 7.72 16.28 -4.28
CA ASP A 30 7.53 14.87 -4.62
C ASP A 30 8.66 14.38 -5.54
N VAL A 31 9.23 13.22 -5.22
CA VAL A 31 10.28 12.56 -6.01
C VAL A 31 9.74 11.36 -6.77
N PRO A 32 10.25 11.04 -7.97
CA PRO A 32 9.76 9.90 -8.74
C PRO A 32 9.89 8.55 -8.02
N PHE A 33 11.01 8.34 -7.32
CA PHE A 33 11.29 7.11 -6.58
C PHE A 33 12.19 7.40 -5.37
N THR A 34 11.88 6.76 -4.24
CA THR A 34 12.74 6.74 -3.05
C THR A 34 12.57 5.42 -2.31
N HIS A 35 13.66 4.89 -1.77
CA HIS A 35 13.67 3.65 -0.99
C HIS A 35 14.74 3.76 0.10
N ALA A 36 14.51 3.10 1.24
CA ALA A 36 15.49 3.04 2.32
C ALA A 36 16.64 2.08 1.97
N ASN A 37 17.88 2.52 2.16
CA ASN A 37 19.03 1.63 2.24
C ASN A 37 19.04 0.94 3.61
N ILE A 38 18.91 -0.38 3.63
CA ILE A 38 18.80 -1.18 4.86
C ILE A 38 20.07 -1.93 5.23
N SER A 39 21.20 -1.69 4.55
CA SER A 39 22.45 -2.43 4.77
C SER A 39 22.98 -2.31 6.21
N LEU A 40 22.79 -1.14 6.85
CA LEU A 40 23.23 -0.90 8.22
C LEU A 40 22.47 -1.78 9.21
N VAL A 41 21.14 -1.72 9.19
CA VAL A 41 20.29 -2.50 10.11
C VAL A 41 20.36 -4.00 9.83
N GLN A 42 20.58 -4.39 8.57
CA GLN A 42 20.87 -5.78 8.20
C GLN A 42 22.14 -6.29 8.86
N ARG A 43 23.22 -5.48 8.85
CA ARG A 43 24.51 -5.86 9.43
C ARG A 43 24.49 -5.87 10.96
N GLU A 44 23.90 -4.85 11.57
CA GLU A 44 23.99 -4.66 13.03
C GLU A 44 22.94 -5.45 13.82
N PHE A 45 21.76 -5.67 13.24
CA PHE A 45 20.64 -6.31 13.93
C PHE A 45 20.14 -7.58 13.24
N GLY A 46 20.77 -7.99 12.14
CA GLY A 46 20.32 -9.15 11.35
C GLY A 46 18.94 -8.95 10.73
N TYR A 47 18.45 -7.71 10.61
CA TYR A 47 17.11 -7.42 10.14
C TYR A 47 16.90 -7.91 8.71
N LYS A 48 15.83 -8.67 8.46
CA LYS A 48 15.50 -9.18 7.12
C LYS A 48 14.03 -8.87 6.79
N PRO A 49 13.73 -8.10 5.74
CA PRO A 49 12.36 -7.90 5.29
C PRO A 49 11.77 -9.23 4.80
N MET A 50 10.81 -9.78 5.55
CA MET A 50 10.18 -11.06 5.20
C MET A 50 8.89 -10.92 4.39
N ARG A 51 8.33 -9.71 4.32
CA ARG A 51 7.01 -9.48 3.72
C ARG A 51 7.16 -8.71 2.42
N ASN A 52 6.84 -9.37 1.32
CA ASN A 52 6.71 -8.68 0.04
C ASN A 52 5.49 -7.75 0.04
N LEU A 53 5.49 -6.81 -0.89
CA LEU A 53 4.48 -5.76 -0.97
C LEU A 53 3.07 -6.31 -1.13
N GLN A 54 2.85 -7.28 -2.03
CA GLN A 54 1.51 -7.84 -2.27
C GLN A 54 0.92 -8.46 -1.00
N THR A 55 1.74 -9.19 -0.24
CA THR A 55 1.34 -9.79 1.03
C THR A 55 1.00 -8.71 2.06
N GLY A 56 1.82 -7.65 2.12
CA GLY A 56 1.57 -6.48 2.97
C GLY A 56 0.24 -5.79 2.65
N LEU A 57 -0.02 -5.50 1.38
CA LEU A 57 -1.25 -4.85 0.91
C LEU A 57 -2.49 -5.72 1.15
N LYS A 58 -2.39 -7.03 0.95
CA LYS A 58 -3.48 -7.96 1.28
C LYS A 58 -3.85 -7.90 2.76
N LYS A 59 -2.86 -7.84 3.65
CA LYS A 59 -3.10 -7.69 5.09
C LYS A 59 -3.69 -6.32 5.44
N PHE A 60 -3.20 -5.27 4.79
CA PHE A 60 -3.73 -3.91 4.96
C PHE A 60 -5.21 -3.82 4.56
N VAL A 61 -5.58 -4.35 3.38
CA VAL A 61 -6.99 -4.35 2.91
C VAL A 61 -7.90 -5.07 3.91
N ARG A 62 -7.51 -6.25 4.40
CA ARG A 62 -8.30 -6.97 5.43
C ARG A 62 -8.48 -6.15 6.69
N TRP A 63 -7.44 -5.46 7.16
CA TRP A 63 -7.53 -4.58 8.31
C TRP A 63 -8.48 -3.41 8.05
N TYR A 64 -8.36 -2.77 6.89
CA TYR A 64 -9.21 -1.63 6.50
C TYR A 64 -10.70 -2.03 6.45
N GLU A 65 -11.01 -3.16 5.81
CA GLU A 65 -12.37 -3.70 5.74
C GLU A 65 -12.91 -4.07 7.13
N LYS A 66 -12.09 -4.64 8.01
CA LYS A 66 -12.49 -4.90 9.40
C LYS A 66 -12.80 -3.61 10.15
N TYR A 67 -11.94 -2.59 10.00
CA TYR A 67 -12.07 -1.34 10.75
C TYR A 67 -13.27 -0.50 10.28
N TYR A 68 -13.49 -0.38 8.97
CA TYR A 68 -14.56 0.45 8.41
C TYR A 68 -15.83 -0.33 8.01
N GLY A 69 -15.72 -1.62 7.70
CA GLY A 69 -16.85 -2.46 7.26
C GLY A 69 -17.78 -2.91 8.39
N SER A 70 -17.31 -2.95 9.64
CA SER A 70 -18.13 -3.31 10.80
C SER A 70 -19.16 -2.25 11.21
N LYS A 71 -19.07 -1.01 10.71
CA LYS A 71 -20.07 0.05 10.98
C LYS A 71 -21.36 -0.05 10.16
N LYS A 72 -21.49 -1.03 9.26
CA LYS A 72 -22.66 -1.19 8.37
C LYS A 72 -23.71 -2.22 8.84
N LYS A 73 -23.58 -2.78 10.05
CA LYS A 73 -24.50 -3.81 10.58
C LYS A 73 -25.11 -3.42 11.93
N SER A 74 -25.67 -2.21 12.01
CA SER A 74 -26.53 -1.79 13.12
C SER A 74 -27.68 -0.97 12.54
N ASP A 75 -28.59 -1.67 11.88
CA ASP A 75 -29.97 -1.22 11.59
C ASP A 75 -30.75 -2.50 11.24
N HIS A 76 -31.27 -3.14 12.28
CA HIS A 76 -32.43 -4.05 12.24
C HIS A 76 -33.33 -3.62 13.39
#